data_AF-A0A6N3CG23-F1
#
_entry.id   AF-A0A6N3CG23-F1
#
_cell.length_a   1.000
_cell.length_b   1.000
_cell.length_c   1.000
_cell.angle_alpha   90.00
_cell.angle_beta   90.00
_cell.angle_gamma   90.00
#
_symmetry.space_group_name_H-M   'P 1'
#
loop_
_entity.id
_entity.type
_entity.pdbx_description
1 polymer ?
#
loop_
_entity_poly.entity_id
_entity_poly.type
_entity_poly.pdbx_seq_one_letter_code
_entity_poly.pdbx_strand_id
1 'polypeptide(L)'
;MDIFKVLGFCLCALVLLSVLRQYNPGYAVLAALACCMVLLWFVMQALGPVLSFVETLSQFSGFEHLGTVFKAVAIALMAQSVQDLCMEAGQTALAGRVELAGKVAVLLAAMPLFTVLTDTLLALLR
;
A
#
# COMPACT_ATOMS: atom_id res chain seq x y z
N MET A 1 4.77 -16.57 -9.09
CA MET A 1 3.50 -15.82 -8.88
C MET A 1 2.82 -15.69 -10.22
N ASP A 2 1.76 -16.45 -10.46
CA ASP A 2 0.96 -16.27 -11.68
C ASP A 2 0.04 -15.09 -11.44
N ILE A 3 0.37 -13.94 -12.02
CA ILE A 3 -0.47 -12.73 -11.99
C ILE A 3 -1.92 -13.04 -12.43
N PHE A 4 -2.07 -14.08 -13.26
CA PHE A 4 -3.32 -14.69 -13.67
C PHE A 4 -4.20 -15.21 -12.51
N LYS A 5 -3.63 -15.77 -11.44
CA LYS A 5 -4.42 -16.22 -10.26
C LYS A 5 -5.00 -15.03 -9.50
N VAL A 6 -4.23 -13.94 -9.36
CA VAL A 6 -4.70 -12.71 -8.69
C VAL A 6 -5.79 -12.04 -9.53
N LEU A 7 -5.57 -11.93 -10.85
CA LEU A 7 -6.58 -11.40 -11.79
C LEU A 7 -7.87 -12.21 -11.78
N GLY A 8 -7.77 -13.55 -11.77
CA GLY A 8 -8.92 -14.44 -11.69
C GLY A 8 -9.70 -14.26 -10.38
N PHE A 9 -9.00 -14.17 -9.25
CA PHE A 9 -9.63 -13.89 -7.96
C PHE A 9 -10.33 -12.53 -7.93
N CYS A 10 -9.68 -11.47 -8.45
CA CYS A 10 -10.28 -10.14 -8.56
C CYS A 10 -11.57 -10.16 -9.39
N LEU A 11 -11.57 -10.81 -10.56
CA LEU A 11 -12.75 -10.91 -11.41
C LEU A 11 -13.90 -11.63 -10.70
N CYS A 12 -13.63 -12.76 -10.05
CA CYS A 12 -14.65 -13.49 -9.29
C CYS A 12 -15.19 -12.66 -8.11
N ALA A 13 -14.31 -12.00 -7.36
CA ALA A 13 -14.68 -11.13 -6.25
C ALA A 13 -15.56 -9.96 -6.71
N LEU A 14 -15.24 -9.34 -7.86
CA LEU A 14 -15.95 -8.20 -8.41
C LEU A 14 -17.37 -8.59 -8.87
N VAL A 15 -17.51 -9.75 -9.52
CA VAL A 15 -18.83 -10.28 -9.88
C VAL A 15 -19.65 -10.58 -8.62
N LEU A 16 -19.05 -11.24 -7.63
CA LEU A 16 -19.73 -11.59 -6.37
C LEU A 16 -20.18 -10.35 -5.59
N LEU A 17 -19.32 -9.33 -5.48
CA LEU A 17 -19.65 -8.04 -4.86
C LEU A 17 -20.81 -7.35 -5.57
N SER A 18 -20.80 -7.33 -6.91
CA SER A 18 -21.83 -6.64 -7.69
C SER A 18 -23.22 -7.26 -7.47
N VAL A 19 -23.30 -8.60 -7.41
CA VAL A 19 -24.54 -9.33 -7.12
C VAL A 19 -24.99 -9.08 -5.68
N LEU A 20 -24.06 -9.12 -4.72
CA LEU A 20 -24.39 -8.95 -3.30
C LEU A 20 -24.88 -7.53 -2.98
N ARG A 21 -24.33 -6.53 -3.67
CA ARG A 21 -24.76 -5.12 -3.58
C ARG A 21 -26.20 -4.92 -4.05
N GLN A 22 -26.67 -5.75 -4.98
CA GLN A 22 -28.03 -5.71 -5.52
C GLN A 22 -29.05 -6.32 -4.55
N TYR A 23 -28.65 -7.31 -3.75
CA TYR A 23 -29.52 -7.98 -2.78
C TYR A 23 -29.55 -7.30 -1.40
N ASN A 24 -28.39 -6.96 -0.83
CA ASN A 24 -28.30 -6.31 0.48
C ASN A 24 -27.04 -5.43 0.59
N PRO A 25 -27.16 -4.08 0.57
CA PRO A 25 -26.00 -3.20 0.60
C PRO A 25 -25.18 -3.32 1.89
N GLY A 26 -25.78 -3.73 3.01
CA GLY A 26 -25.07 -3.96 4.27
C GLY A 26 -24.08 -5.12 4.22
N TYR A 27 -24.43 -6.23 3.56
CA TYR A 27 -23.54 -7.39 3.41
C TYR A 27 -22.48 -7.17 2.32
N ALA A 28 -22.77 -6.33 1.33
CA ALA A 28 -21.81 -5.97 0.28
C ALA A 28 -20.57 -5.27 0.84
N VAL A 29 -20.73 -4.40 1.84
CA VAL A 29 -19.61 -3.72 2.51
C VAL A 29 -18.73 -4.70 3.29
N LEU A 30 -19.33 -5.65 4.00
CA LEU A 30 -18.59 -6.71 4.71
C LEU A 30 -17.82 -7.62 3.74
N ALA A 31 -18.42 -7.98 2.61
CA ALA A 31 -17.77 -8.77 1.57
C ALA A 31 -16.63 -8.01 0.87
N ALA A 32 -16.80 -6.70 0.64
CA ALA A 32 -15.75 -5.81 0.12
C ALA A 32 -14.54 -5.75 1.06
N LEU A 33 -14.80 -5.58 2.36
CA LEU A 33 -13.77 -5.63 3.41
C LEU A 33 -13.01 -6.96 3.41
N ALA A 34 -13.72 -8.08 3.31
CA ALA A 34 -13.10 -9.41 3.24
C ALA A 34 -12.23 -9.58 1.98
N CYS A 35 -12.73 -9.17 0.81
CA CYS A 35 -11.95 -9.21 -0.44
C CYS A 35 -10.70 -8.33 -0.36
N CYS A 36 -10.82 -7.12 0.20
CA CYS A 36 -9.70 -6.22 0.36
C CYS A 36 -8.65 -6.80 1.32
N MET A 37 -9.06 -7.44 2.41
CA MET A 37 -8.14 -8.10 3.34
C MET A 37 -7.36 -9.24 2.66
N VAL A 38 -8.03 -10.03 1.81
CA VAL A 38 -7.37 -11.09 1.02
C VAL A 38 -6.41 -10.51 -0.02
N LEU A 39 -6.78 -9.43 -0.71
CA LEU A 39 -5.91 -8.75 -1.67
C LEU A 39 -4.67 -8.16 -0.98
N LEU A 40 -4.85 -7.54 0.19
CA LEU A 40 -3.76 -6.97 0.97
C LEU A 40 -2.79 -8.07 1.44
N TRP A 41 -3.31 -9.23 1.83
CA TRP A 41 -2.50 -10.41 2.13
C TRP A 41 -1.68 -10.90 0.92
N PHE A 42 -2.28 -10.91 -0.28
CA PHE A 42 -1.57 -11.22 -1.53
C PHE A 42 -0.45 -10.22 -1.82
N VAL A 43 -0.71 -8.92 -1.61
CA VAL A 43 0.30 -7.86 -1.80
C VAL A 43 1.44 -8.00 -0.78
N MET A 44 1.17 -8.35 0.48
CA MET A 44 2.21 -8.63 1.47
C MET A 44 3.12 -9.79 1.05
N GLN A 45 2.56 -10.86 0.47
CA GLN A 45 3.37 -11.96 -0.07
C GLN A 45 4.21 -11.52 -1.27
N ALA A 46 3.68 -10.66 -2.13
CA ALA A 46 4.41 -10.08 -3.26
C ALA A 46 5.57 -9.18 -2.82
N LEU A 47 5.43 -8.51 -1.68
CA LEU A 47 6.45 -7.65 -1.09
C LEU A 47 7.61 -8.44 -0.48
N GLY A 48 7.41 -9.69 -0.06
CA GLY A 48 8.45 -10.56 0.52
C GLY A 48 9.74 -10.68 -0.31
N PRO A 49 9.69 -11.05 -1.61
CA PRO A 49 10.90 -11.09 -2.44
C PRO A 49 11.56 -9.72 -2.62
N VAL A 50 10.79 -8.63 -2.65
CA VAL A 50 11.33 -7.26 -2.71
C VAL A 50 12.08 -6.92 -1.43
N LEU A 51 11.52 -7.26 -0.26
CA LEU A 51 12.18 -7.12 1.04
C LEU A 51 13.50 -7.90 1.09
N SER A 52 13.50 -9.16 0.63
CA SER A 52 14.73 -9.96 0.60
C SER A 52 15.80 -9.39 -0.34
N PHE A 53 15.40 -8.81 -1.47
CA PHE A 53 16.31 -8.10 -2.38
C PHE A 53 16.92 -6.86 -1.71
N VAL A 54 16.11 -6.11 -0.96
CA VAL A 54 16.56 -4.94 -0.19
C VAL A 54 17.50 -5.34 0.94
N GLU A 55 17.21 -6.41 1.68
CA GLU A 55 18.11 -6.95 2.71
C GLU A 55 19.45 -7.38 2.09
N THR A 56 19.42 -8.06 0.95
CA THR A 56 20.65 -8.48 0.25
C THR A 56 21.45 -7.27 -0.23
N LEU A 57 20.80 -6.20 -0.71
CA LEU A 57 21.44 -4.95 -1.09
C LEU A 57 21.99 -4.17 0.12
N SER A 58 21.31 -4.23 1.27
CA SER A 58 21.74 -3.56 2.50
C SER A 58 23.04 -4.14 3.09
N GLN A 59 23.35 -5.41 2.77
CA GLN A 59 24.62 -6.05 3.13
C GLN A 59 25.80 -5.50 2.33
N PHE A 60 25.56 -4.92 1.15
CA PHE A 60 26.57 -4.15 0.42
C PHE A 60 26.57 -2.72 0.97
N SER A 61 27.51 -2.48 1.89
CA SER A 61 27.73 -1.23 2.64
C SER A 61 27.28 0.04 1.89
N GLY A 62 26.24 0.71 2.40
CA GLY A 62 25.81 2.04 1.93
C GLY A 62 24.29 2.32 1.96
N PHE A 63 23.45 1.31 2.16
CA PHE A 63 22.00 1.42 1.98
C PHE A 63 21.15 1.33 3.27
N GLU A 64 21.62 1.85 4.40
CA GLU A 64 20.84 1.86 5.66
C GLU A 64 19.47 2.58 5.54
N HIS A 65 19.25 3.36 4.48
CA HIS A 65 18.02 4.12 4.27
C HIS A 65 17.03 3.49 3.29
N LEU A 66 17.34 2.33 2.67
CA LEU A 66 16.38 1.61 1.82
C LEU A 66 15.14 1.16 2.61
N GLY A 67 15.31 0.81 3.89
CA GLY A 67 14.18 0.47 4.76
C GLY A 67 13.17 1.61 4.94
N THR A 68 13.64 2.86 4.89
CA THR A 68 12.80 4.07 5.01
C THR A 68 11.92 4.26 3.78
N VAL A 69 12.49 4.07 2.58
CA VAL A 69 11.75 4.12 1.31
C VAL A 69 10.69 3.02 1.28
N PHE A 70 11.05 1.80 1.70
CA PHE A 70 10.13 0.68 1.76
C PHE A 70 8.95 0.94 2.71
N LYS A 71 9.23 1.54 3.88
CA LYS A 71 8.19 1.93 4.84
C LYS A 71 7.24 2.97 4.25
N ALA A 72 7.75 3.95 3.49
CA ALA A 72 6.92 4.93 2.80
C ALA A 72 6.01 4.28 1.75
N VAL A 73 6.53 3.33 0.96
CA VAL A 73 5.74 2.58 -0.03
C VAL A 73 4.66 1.72 0.63
N ALA A 74 4.99 1.06 1.75
CA ALA A 74 4.03 0.27 2.51
C ALA A 74 2.87 1.12 3.06
N ILE A 75 3.17 2.32 3.58
CA ILE A 75 2.16 3.28 4.05
C ILE A 75 1.27 3.73 2.89
N ALA A 76 1.85 4.04 1.73
CA ALA A 76 1.09 4.47 0.55
C ALA A 76 0.11 3.38 0.07
N LEU A 77 0.58 2.14 -0.04
CA LEU A 77 -0.26 1.00 -0.46
C LEU A 77 -1.42 0.75 0.51
N MET A 78 -1.17 0.83 1.83
CA MET A 78 -2.23 0.69 2.82
C MET A 78 -3.24 1.84 2.75
N ALA A 79 -2.77 3.09 2.66
CA ALA A 79 -3.66 4.25 2.56
C ALA A 79 -4.57 4.17 1.31
N GLN A 80 -4.01 3.74 0.18
CA GLN A 80 -4.76 3.59 -1.06
C GLN A 80 -5.82 2.48 -0.97
N SER A 81 -5.49 1.36 -0.33
CA SER A 81 -6.46 0.28 -0.09
C SER A 81 -7.65 0.75 0.77
N VAL A 82 -7.41 1.57 1.79
CA VAL A 82 -8.47 2.13 2.65
C VAL A 82 -9.30 3.19 1.90
N GLN A 83 -8.67 3.99 1.04
CA GLN A 83 -9.37 4.93 0.16
C GLN A 83 -10.34 4.20 -0.76
N ASP A 84 -9.88 3.14 -1.44
CA ASP A 84 -10.68 2.34 -2.36
C ASP A 84 -11.87 1.70 -1.62
N LEU A 85 -11.64 1.15 -0.41
CA LEU A 85 -12.71 0.65 0.47
C LEU A 85 -13.76 1.72 0.81
N CYS A 86 -13.33 2.94 1.14
CA CYS A 86 -14.25 4.03 1.46
C CYS A 86 -15.06 4.45 0.23
N MET A 87 -14.46 4.44 -0.96
CA MET A 87 -15.16 4.69 -2.22
C MET A 87 -16.17 3.58 -2.56
N GLU A 88 -15.80 2.32 -2.39
CA GLU A 88 -16.68 1.18 -2.62
C GLU A 88 -17.90 1.20 -1.67
N ALA A 89 -17.70 1.60 -0.42
CA ALA A 89 -18.77 1.80 0.57
C ALA A 89 -19.66 3.03 0.28
N GLY A 90 -19.38 3.82 -0.76
CA GLY A 90 -20.14 5.02 -1.13
C GLY A 90 -19.82 6.24 -0.27
N GLN A 91 -18.77 6.18 0.56
CA GLN A 91 -18.33 7.24 1.46
C GLN A 91 -17.19 8.06 0.83
N THR A 92 -17.50 8.80 -0.23
CA THR A 92 -16.51 9.60 -1.00
C THR A 92 -15.86 10.70 -0.16
N ALA A 93 -16.61 11.32 0.76
CA ALA A 93 -16.08 12.34 1.67
C ALA A 93 -15.04 11.76 2.65
N LEU A 94 -15.23 10.51 3.09
CA LEU A 94 -14.27 9.82 3.95
C LEU A 94 -13.03 9.37 3.17
N ALA A 95 -13.23 8.86 1.95
CA ALA A 95 -12.16 8.49 1.04
C ALA A 95 -11.18 9.66 0.76
N GLY A 96 -11.71 10.86 0.50
CA GLY A 96 -10.88 12.05 0.31
C GLY A 96 -10.07 12.45 1.55
N ARG A 97 -10.60 12.23 2.77
CA ARG A 97 -9.86 12.46 4.02
C ARG A 97 -8.75 11.43 4.24
N VAL A 98 -9.00 10.17 3.88
CA VAL A 98 -8.01 9.10 3.94
C VAL A 98 -6.87 9.36 2.94
N GLU A 99 -7.19 9.81 1.72
CA GLU A 99 -6.18 10.16 0.71
C GLU A 99 -5.24 11.27 1.21
N LEU A 100 -5.82 12.34 1.77
CA LEU A 100 -5.07 13.45 2.36
C LEU A 100 -4.17 12.98 3.51
N ALA A 101 -4.71 12.16 4.43
CA ALA A 101 -3.94 11.59 5.54
C ALA A 101 -2.80 10.68 5.05
N GLY A 102 -3.05 9.86 4.03
CA GLY A 102 -2.04 9.01 3.40
C GLY A 102 -0.89 9.81 2.79
N LYS A 103 -1.21 10.85 2.01
CA LYS A 103 -0.21 11.74 1.41
C LYS A 103 0.67 12.44 2.47
N VAL A 104 0.05 12.93 3.55
CA VAL A 104 0.78 13.54 4.66
C VAL A 104 1.68 12.52 5.37
N ALA A 105 1.20 11.29 5.59
CA ALA A 105 2.00 10.23 6.22
C ALA A 105 3.20 9.82 5.36
N VAL A 106 3.04 9.74 4.03
CA VAL A 106 4.15 9.48 3.09
C VAL A 106 5.17 10.62 3.12
N LEU A 107 4.71 11.89 3.13
CA LEU A 107 5.58 13.06 3.30
C LEU A 107 6.39 13.01 4.61
N LEU A 108 5.74 12.64 5.72
CA LEU A 108 6.41 12.47 7.01
C LEU A 108 7.43 11.33 6.98
N ALA A 109 7.12 10.23 6.28
CA ALA A 109 8.06 9.12 6.10
C ALA A 109 9.25 9.49 5.19
N ALA A 110 9.08 10.47 4.29
CA ALA A 110 10.13 10.95 3.41
C ALA A 110 11.07 11.98 4.07
N MET A 111 10.65 12.67 5.14
CA MET A 111 11.51 13.59 5.92
C MET A 111 12.92 13.05 6.25
N PRO A 112 13.09 11.84 6.81
CA PRO A 112 14.41 11.28 7.09
C PRO A 112 15.29 11.06 5.85
N LEU A 113 14.74 10.96 4.64
CA LEU A 113 15.55 10.90 3.43
C LEU A 113 16.19 12.26 3.11
N PHE A 114 15.47 13.35 3.37
CA PHE A 114 16.00 14.70 3.17
C PHE A 114 17.16 15.01 4.13
N THR A 115 17.09 14.57 5.38
CA THR A 115 18.17 14.78 6.36
C THR A 115 19.46 14.07 5.93
N VAL A 116 19.34 12.84 5.44
CA VAL A 116 20.47 12.07 4.89
C VAL A 116 21.06 12.74 3.65
N LEU A 117 20.22 13.24 2.75
CA LEU A 117 20.69 13.98 1.57
C LEU A 117 21.47 15.23 1.98
N THR A 118 21.01 15.98 2.98
CA THR A 118 21.72 17.17 3.44
C THR A 118 23.05 16.84 4.10
N ASP A 119 23.11 15.77 4.90
CA ASP A 119 24.36 15.33 5.56
C ASP A 119 25.39 14.85 4.54
N THR A 120 24.97 14.09 3.52
CA THR A 120 25.87 13.63 2.44
C THR A 120 26.39 14.77 1.57
N LEU A 121 25.54 15.76 1.26
CA LEU A 121 25.97 16.98 0.56
C LEU A 121 26.97 17.81 1.39
N LEU A 122 26.72 17.97 2.69
CA LEU A 122 27.64 18.68 3.59
C LEU A 122 28.97 17.94 3.76
N ALA A 123 28.96 16.61 3.75
CA ALA A 123 30.18 15.79 3.82
C ALA A 123 31.05 15.89 2.56
N LEU A 124 30.44 16.07 1.38
CA LEU A 124 31.17 16.26 0.11
C LEU A 124 31.73 17.67 -0.06
N LEU A 125 31.14 18.65 0.61
CA LEU A 125 31.56 20.06 0.55
C LEU A 125 32.68 20.39 1.55
N ARG A 126 33.03 19.44 2.42
CA ARG A 126 34.06 19.54 3.46
C ARG A 126 35.33 18.82 3.02
#